data_AF-A0A7C8MH80-F1
#
_entry.id   AF-A0A7C8MH80-F1
#
_cell.length_a   1.000
_cell.length_b   1.000
_cell.length_c   1.000
_cell.angle_alpha   90.00
_cell.angle_beta   90.00
_cell.angle_gamma   90.00
#
_symmetry.space_group_name_H-M   'P 1'
#
loop_
_entity.id
_entity.type
_entity.pdbx_description
1 polymer ?
#
loop_
_entity_poly.entity_id
_entity_poly.type
_entity_poly.pdbx_seq_one_letter_code
_entity_poly.pdbx_strand_id
1 'polypeptide(L)'
;MSAQDYHIQDELEMCSKDNAPVYPKKSVIRNCALKIDLSKVPKNKFEKVTKSGRTYLKLDYRLLIRVEGAQMVFSFDCGGKEYGRIEADFGT
;
A
#
# COMPACT_ATOMS: atom_id res chain seq x y z
N MET A 1 -16.60 -13.84 -2.31
CA MET A 1 -15.46 -13.05 -2.80
C MET A 1 -15.20 -13.47 -4.22
N SER A 2 -15.14 -12.51 -5.14
CA SER A 2 -14.75 -12.75 -6.53
C SER A 2 -13.22 -12.72 -6.66
N ALA A 3 -12.66 -13.22 -7.77
CA ALA A 3 -11.20 -13.14 -8.01
C ALA A 3 -10.68 -11.69 -8.09
N GLN A 4 -11.56 -10.72 -8.36
CA GLN A 4 -11.20 -9.30 -8.44
C GLN A 4 -10.95 -8.68 -7.06
N ASP A 5 -11.54 -9.24 -5.99
CA ASP A 5 -11.46 -8.70 -4.62
C ASP A 5 -10.04 -8.77 -4.03
N TYR A 6 -9.12 -9.49 -4.67
CA TYR A 6 -7.73 -9.64 -4.23
C TYR A 6 -6.77 -8.66 -4.92
N HIS A 7 -7.21 -7.87 -5.89
CA HIS A 7 -6.35 -6.88 -6.54
C HIS A 7 -6.58 -5.52 -5.88
N ILE A 8 -5.59 -5.06 -5.12
CA ILE A 8 -5.61 -3.74 -4.49
C ILE A 8 -4.78 -2.79 -5.32
N GLN A 9 -5.33 -1.60 -5.56
CA GLN A 9 -4.60 -0.46 -6.06
C GLN A 9 -4.73 0.68 -5.05
N ASP A 10 -3.60 1.26 -4.67
CA ASP A 10 -3.54 2.41 -3.78
C ASP A 10 -2.63 3.48 -4.39
N GLU A 11 -3.00 4.74 -4.24
CA GLU A 11 -2.19 5.87 -4.70
C GLU A 11 -1.42 6.43 -3.51
N LEU A 12 -0.10 6.30 -3.56
CA LEU A 12 0.76 6.88 -2.54
C LEU A 12 1.04 8.33 -2.90
N GLU A 13 0.82 9.22 -1.95
CA GLU A 13 1.04 10.65 -2.09
C GLU A 13 2.29 11.09 -1.31
N MET A 14 2.92 12.17 -1.75
CA MET A 14 4.06 12.79 -1.07
C MET A 14 3.93 14.30 -1.02
N CYS A 15 4.62 14.92 -0.05
CA CYS A 15 4.74 16.37 0.07
C CYS A 15 6.22 16.74 0.13
N SER A 16 6.63 17.72 -0.66
CA SER A 16 8.03 18.19 -0.74
C SER A 16 8.39 19.26 0.30
N LYS A 17 7.44 19.62 1.19
CA LYS A 17 7.67 20.59 2.27
C LYS A 17 8.18 19.88 3.52
N ASP A 18 9.05 20.57 4.27
CA ASP A 18 9.60 20.09 5.55
C ASP A 18 8.52 19.69 6.56
N ASN A 19 7.40 20.42 6.57
CA ASN A 19 6.26 20.13 7.42
C ASN A 19 5.12 19.49 6.62
N ALA A 20 4.71 18.29 7.05
CA ALA A 20 3.56 17.59 6.49
C ALA A 20 2.28 18.43 6.70
N PRO A 21 1.41 18.55 5.68
CA PRO A 21 0.18 19.31 5.82
C PRO A 21 -0.87 18.50 6.57
N VAL A 22 -1.72 19.18 7.36
CA VAL A 22 -2.82 18.54 8.12
C VAL A 22 -3.88 17.93 7.19
N TYR A 23 -4.07 18.51 6.01
CA TYR A 23 -4.97 18.01 4.96
C TYR A 23 -4.24 18.09 3.61
N PRO A 24 -4.57 17.23 2.63
CA PRO A 24 -4.03 17.35 1.29
C PRO A 24 -4.24 18.77 0.73
N LYS A 25 -3.13 19.45 0.44
CA LYS A 25 -3.08 20.79 -0.18
C LYS A 25 -2.40 20.67 -1.54
N LYS A 26 -2.33 21.75 -2.32
CA LYS A 26 -1.61 21.80 -3.61
C LYS A 26 -0.14 21.34 -3.57
N SER A 27 0.48 21.26 -2.39
CA SER A 27 1.85 20.75 -2.21
C SER A 27 1.94 19.24 -2.06
N VAL A 28 0.81 18.55 -1.96
CA VAL A 28 0.74 17.09 -1.99
C VAL A 28 0.58 16.68 -3.44
N ILE A 29 1.48 15.81 -3.90
CA ILE A 29 1.49 15.27 -5.26
C ILE A 29 1.44 13.76 -5.20
N ARG A 30 0.96 13.13 -6.27
CA ARG A 30 1.04 11.68 -6.41
C ARG A 30 2.51 11.27 -6.53
N ASN A 31 2.90 10.26 -5.75
CA ASN A 31 4.22 9.68 -5.74
C ASN A 31 4.28 8.42 -6.61
N CYS A 32 3.39 7.45 -6.36
CA CYS A 32 3.27 6.25 -7.21
C CYS A 32 1.91 5.56 -6.99
N ALA A 33 1.60 4.55 -7.79
CA ALA A 33 0.42 3.69 -7.56
C ALA A 33 0.85 2.26 -7.20
N LEU A 34 0.66 1.88 -5.94
CA LEU A 34 0.94 0.56 -5.44
C LEU A 34 -0.15 -0.41 -5.90
N LYS A 35 0.24 -1.39 -6.73
CA LYS A 35 -0.65 -2.46 -7.19
C LYS A 35 -0.23 -3.78 -6.57
N ILE A 36 -1.13 -4.40 -5.81
CA ILE A 36 -0.85 -5.62 -5.07
C ILE A 36 -1.88 -6.68 -5.45
N ASP A 37 -1.37 -7.86 -5.78
CA ASP A 37 -2.18 -9.07 -5.92
C ASP A 37 -2.14 -9.87 -4.62
N LEU A 38 -3.18 -9.71 -3.81
CA LEU A 38 -3.36 -10.40 -2.55
C LEU A 38 -3.69 -11.90 -2.71
N SER A 39 -3.96 -12.40 -3.91
CA SER A 39 -4.23 -13.83 -4.12
C SER A 39 -2.99 -14.68 -3.78
N LYS A 40 -1.81 -14.06 -3.83
CA LYS A 40 -0.52 -14.66 -3.46
C LYS A 40 -0.29 -14.71 -1.94
N VAL A 41 -1.07 -13.96 -1.16
CA VAL A 41 -0.96 -13.95 0.30
C VAL A 41 -1.65 -15.19 0.87
N PRO A 42 -0.98 -15.97 1.75
CA PRO A 42 -1.59 -17.13 2.38
C PRO A 42 -2.88 -16.79 3.13
N LYS A 43 -3.93 -17.60 2.93
CA LYS A 43 -5.27 -17.36 3.53
C LYS A 43 -5.26 -17.26 5.05
N ASN A 44 -4.30 -17.91 5.73
CA ASN A 44 -4.16 -17.85 7.19
C ASN A 44 -3.62 -16.50 7.70
N LYS A 45 -3.20 -15.58 6.82
CA LYS A 45 -2.86 -14.20 7.18
C LYS A 45 -4.08 -13.28 7.24
N PHE A 46 -5.22 -13.73 6.71
CA PHE A 46 -6.45 -12.98 6.75
C PHE A 46 -7.26 -13.33 7.99
N GLU A 47 -7.64 -12.31 8.74
CA GLU A 47 -8.53 -12.41 9.89
C GLU A 47 -9.97 -12.15 9.46
N LYS A 48 -10.90 -13.06 9.80
CA LYS A 48 -12.31 -12.85 9.54
C LYS A 48 -12.91 -11.96 10.62
N VAL A 49 -13.35 -10.76 10.25
CA VAL A 49 -13.91 -9.76 11.18
C VAL A 49 -15.37 -9.50 10.83
N THR A 50 -16.28 -9.56 11.80
CA THR A 50 -17.70 -9.23 11.61
C THR A 50 -18.03 -7.91 12.30
N LYS A 51 -18.53 -6.93 11.55
CA LYS A 51 -18.95 -5.62 12.07
C LYS A 51 -20.27 -5.21 11.43
N SER A 52 -21.23 -4.76 12.25
CA SER A 52 -22.56 -4.32 11.81
C SER A 52 -23.27 -5.33 10.88
N GLY A 53 -23.19 -6.62 11.23
CA GLY A 53 -23.82 -7.71 10.45
C GLY A 53 -23.11 -8.07 9.14
N ARG A 54 -22.01 -7.40 8.80
CA ARG A 54 -21.20 -7.69 7.60
C ARG A 54 -19.88 -8.34 8.00
N THR A 55 -19.49 -9.36 7.25
CA THR A 55 -18.20 -10.06 7.41
C THR A 55 -17.18 -9.50 6.43
N TYR A 56 -15.98 -9.26 6.93
CA TYR A 56 -14.81 -8.75 6.21
C TYR A 56 -13.63 -9.68 6.42
N LEU A 57 -12.66 -9.63 5.50
CA LEU A 57 -11.32 -10.15 5.72
C LEU A 57 -10.40 -8.96 6.01
N LYS A 58 -9.79 -8.96 7.18
CA LYS A 58 -8.77 -8.01 7.60
C LYS A 58 -7.40 -8.63 7.30
N LEU A 59 -6.53 -7.83 6.70
CA LEU A 59 -5.14 -8.20 6.45
C LEU A 59 -4.25 -7.13 7.05
N ASP A 60 -3.42 -7.52 8.02
CA ASP A 60 -2.40 -6.65 8.58
C ASP A 60 -1.11 -6.79 7.76
N TYR A 61 -0.57 -5.65 7.32
CA TYR A 61 0.63 -5.58 6.49
C TYR A 61 1.48 -4.38 6.90
N ARG A 62 2.72 -4.35 6.41
CA ARG A 62 3.64 -3.21 6.56
C ARG A 62 3.95 -2.66 5.17
N LEU A 63 3.81 -1.35 5.02
CA LEU A 63 4.37 -0.63 3.89
C LEU A 63 5.79 -0.20 4.26
N LEU A 64 6.78 -0.89 3.69
CA LEU A 64 8.18 -0.59 3.91
C LEU A 64 8.66 0.44 2.89
N ILE A 65 9.43 1.42 3.34
CA ILE A 65 10.06 2.42 2.48
C ILE A 65 11.56 2.22 2.57
N ARG A 66 12.23 2.12 1.42
CA ARG A 66 13.68 2.02 1.31
C ARG A 66 14.20 3.05 0.34
N VAL A 67 15.40 3.54 0.59
CA VAL A 67 16.15 4.36 -0.37
C VAL A 67 17.24 3.48 -0.95
N GLU A 68 17.15 3.21 -2.25
CA GLU A 68 18.13 2.43 -3.00
C GLU A 68 18.79 3.35 -4.03
N GLY A 69 20.00 3.82 -3.69
CA GLY A 69 20.69 4.86 -4.48
C GLY A 69 19.90 6.18 -4.45
N ALA A 70 19.47 6.64 -5.62
CA ALA A 70 18.64 7.84 -5.77
C ALA A 70 17.13 7.52 -5.87
N GLN A 71 16.74 6.25 -5.72
CA GLN A 71 15.36 5.81 -5.88
C GLN A 71 14.71 5.52 -4.52
N MET A 72 13.46 5.94 -4.37
CA MET A 72 12.61 5.55 -3.25
C MET A 72 11.80 4.32 -3.67
N VAL A 73 11.87 3.26 -2.89
CA VAL A 73 11.22 1.97 -3.13
C VAL A 73 10.20 1.71 -2.04
N PHE A 74 8.99 1.35 -2.45
CA PHE A 74 7.92 0.94 -1.56
C PHE A 74 7.68 -0.56 -1.70
N SER A 75 7.63 -1.26 -0.57
CA SER A 75 7.37 -2.70 -0.54
C SER A 75 6.19 -3.04 0.36
N PHE A 76 5.30 -3.88 -0.15
CA PHE A 76 4.22 -4.48 0.63
C PHE A 76 4.72 -5.76 1.30
N ASP A 77 4.89 -5.72 2.62
CA ASP A 77 5.28 -6.86 3.44
C ASP A 77 4.10 -7.39 4.25
N CYS A 78 3.84 -8.68 4.16
CA CYS A 78 2.86 -9.35 5.00
C CYS A 78 3.50 -10.51 5.76
N GLY A 79 3.63 -10.35 7.08
CA GLY A 79 4.19 -11.37 7.95
C GLY A 79 5.67 -11.67 7.67
N GLY A 80 6.46 -10.68 7.28
CA GLY A 80 7.90 -10.82 7.03
C GLY A 80 8.26 -11.30 5.62
N LYS A 81 7.29 -11.34 4.71
CA LYS A 81 7.50 -11.64 3.29
C LYS A 81 6.98 -10.49 2.44
N GLU A 82 7.79 -10.07 1.48
CA GLU A 82 7.43 -9.09 0.45
C GLU A 82 6.55 -9.73 -0.64
N TYR A 83 5.43 -9.08 -0.98
CA TYR A 83 4.50 -9.53 -2.03
C TYR A 83 4.30 -8.50 -3.15
N GLY A 84 4.82 -7.29 -2.98
CA GLY A 84 4.79 -6.24 -3.99
C GLY A 84 5.91 -5.24 -3.72
N ARG A 85 6.49 -4.72 -4.80
CA ARG A 85 7.55 -3.73 -4.78
C ARG A 85 7.30 -2.75 -5.91
N ILE A 86 7.39 -1.46 -5.64
CA ILE A 86 7.25 -0.41 -6.64
C ILE A 86 8.28 0.69 -6.40
N GLU A 87 8.85 1.19 -7.48
CA GLU A 87 9.68 2.38 -7.48
C GLU A 87 8.80 3.62 -7.58
N ALA A 88 9.11 4.62 -6.78
CA ALA A 88 8.47 5.93 -6.87
C ALA A 88 8.63 6.52 -8.27
N ASP A 89 7.55 7.04 -8.84
CA ASP A 89 7.57 7.74 -10.12
C ASP A 89 7.53 9.24 -9.84
N PHE A 90 8.72 9.82 -9.69
CA PHE A 90 8.86 11.25 -9.62
C PHE A 90 8.71 11.81 -11.03
N GLY A 91 7.47 12.06 -11.45
CA GLY A 91 7.14 12.55 -12.79
C GLY A 91 8.10 13.66 -13.22
N THR A 92 8.79 13.43 -14.33
CA THR A 92 9.60 14.43 -15.05
C THR A 92 8.75 15.51 -15.67
#